data_AF-A0A852V4V9-F1
#
_entry.id   AF-A0A852V4V9-F1
#
_cell.length_a   1.000
_cell.length_b   1.000
_cell.length_c   1.000
_cell.angle_alpha   90.00
_cell.angle_beta   90.00
_cell.angle_gamma   90.00
#
_symmetry.space_group_name_H-M   'P 1'
#
loop_
_entity.id
_entity.type
_entity.pdbx_description
1 polymer ?
#
loop_
_entity_poly.entity_id
_entity_poly.type
_entity_poly.pdbx_seq_one_letter_code
_entity_poly.pdbx_strand_id
1 'polypeptide(L)'
;MLIYPAYLQEEDRRPRDASGFLDIPILKSAPPTFLVQAEDDTAGVGNSLGEYLALVKEKIRAEMHLYAVGGHGYGLRPTEAEVTHWTTPATSWLKKLEFVKSGTP
;
A
#
# COMPACT_ATOMS: atom_id res chain seq x y z
N MET A 1 -3.22 2.53 -7.59
CA MET A 1 -1.95 3.24 -7.85
C MET A 1 -0.98 2.76 -6.80
N LEU A 2 0.18 2.22 -7.21
CA LEU A 2 1.18 1.67 -6.30
C LEU A 2 1.76 2.84 -5.48
N ILE A 3 1.25 3.05 -4.27
CA ILE A 3 1.82 4.05 -3.37
C ILE A 3 2.90 3.33 -2.59
N TYR A 4 4.12 3.54 -3.06
CA TYR A 4 5.33 3.21 -2.33
C TYR A 4 5.77 4.50 -1.63
N PRO A 5 5.37 4.76 -0.38
CA PRO A 5 5.90 5.91 0.33
C PRO A 5 7.36 5.61 0.71
N ALA A 6 8.26 5.78 -0.26
CA ALA A 6 9.68 5.89 0.01
C ALA A 6 9.93 7.18 0.81
N TYR A 7 10.98 7.17 1.64
CA TYR A 7 11.45 8.34 2.42
C TYR A 7 10.55 8.81 3.58
N LEU A 8 9.57 8.02 4.03
CA LEU A 8 8.93 8.28 5.33
C LEU A 8 9.83 7.88 6.51
N GLN A 9 10.70 6.91 6.27
CA GLN A 9 11.72 6.40 7.19
C GLN A 9 13.00 7.26 7.20
N GLU A 10 12.89 8.58 7.19
CA GLU A 10 13.97 9.37 7.79
C GLU A 10 13.86 9.19 9.31
N GLU A 11 14.56 8.16 9.76
CA GLU A 11 14.50 7.56 11.08
C GLU A 11 14.76 8.61 12.18
N ASP A 12 14.01 8.46 13.28
CA ASP A 12 14.17 9.12 14.58
C ASP A 12 13.38 10.42 14.86
N ARG A 13 12.66 11.01 13.88
CA ARG A 13 11.93 12.27 14.14
C ARG A 13 10.42 12.26 13.90
N ARG A 14 9.87 11.23 13.25
CA ARG A 14 8.42 11.19 13.03
C ARG A 14 7.70 10.61 14.25
N PRO A 15 6.64 11.27 14.73
CA PRO A 15 5.82 10.73 15.81
C PRO A 15 5.27 9.37 15.38
N ARG A 16 5.25 8.44 16.33
CA ARG A 16 4.59 7.15 16.20
C ARG A 16 3.24 7.22 16.89
N ASP A 17 2.26 6.51 16.35
CA ASP A 17 0.97 6.37 17.00
C ASP A 17 1.05 5.37 18.18
N ALA A 18 -0.07 5.17 18.87
CA ALA A 18 -0.15 4.25 20.00
C ALA A 18 0.15 2.78 19.64
N SER A 19 0.14 2.42 18.35
CA SER A 19 0.50 1.10 17.86
C SER A 19 1.98 0.97 17.42
N GLY A 20 2.76 2.05 17.54
CA GLY A 20 4.19 2.07 17.20
C GLY A 20 4.46 2.28 15.71
N PHE A 21 3.44 2.45 14.89
CA PHE A 21 3.58 2.77 13.46
C PHE A 21 3.70 4.28 13.26
N LEU A 22 4.16 4.68 12.08
CA LEU A 22 4.31 6.11 11.75
C LEU A 22 2.96 6.82 11.81
N ASP A 23 2.90 7.94 12.54
CA ASP A 23 1.75 8.84 12.54
C ASP A 23 1.80 9.74 11.30
N ILE A 24 1.23 9.22 10.21
CA ILE A 24 1.21 9.89 8.90
C ILE A 24 -0.03 10.80 8.84
N PRO A 25 0.12 12.12 8.65
CA PRO A 25 -1.02 13.00 8.51
C PRO A 25 -1.73 12.75 7.18
N ILE A 26 -2.99 12.28 7.25
CA ILE A 26 -3.86 12.05 6.09
C ILE A 26 -4.98 13.09 6.09
N LEU A 27 -5.19 13.74 4.95
CA LEU A 27 -6.34 14.63 4.75
C LEU A 27 -7.61 13.80 4.60
N LYS A 28 -8.72 14.21 5.23
CA LYS A 28 -10.03 13.54 5.10
C LYS A 28 -10.56 13.44 3.66
N SER A 29 -10.07 14.30 2.77
CA SER A 29 -10.39 14.31 1.35
C SER A 29 -9.50 13.38 0.52
N ALA A 30 -8.58 12.64 1.13
CA ALA A 30 -7.75 11.69 0.41
C ALA A 30 -8.62 10.61 -0.26
N PRO A 31 -8.27 10.20 -1.48
CA PRO A 31 -9.07 9.24 -2.23
C PRO A 31 -8.97 7.84 -1.61
N PRO A 32 -9.85 6.90 -1.99
CA PRO A 32 -9.66 5.50 -1.67
C PRO A 32 -8.30 4.99 -2.19
N THR A 33 -7.57 4.27 -1.34
CA THR A 33 -6.17 3.90 -1.60
C THR A 33 -5.99 2.38 -1.68
N PHE A 34 -5.13 1.94 -2.59
CA PHE A 34 -4.66 0.55 -2.65
C PHE A 34 -3.16 0.53 -2.39
N LEU A 35 -2.72 -0.23 -1.39
CA LEU A 35 -1.33 -0.39 -1.02
C LEU A 35 -0.86 -1.82 -1.31
N VAL A 36 0.40 -1.94 -1.73
CA VAL A 36 1.08 -3.23 -1.82
C VAL A 36 2.55 -3.07 -1.48
N GLN A 37 3.09 -3.98 -0.67
CA GLN A 37 4.51 -4.01 -0.33
C GLN A 37 4.96 -5.47 -0.11
N ALA A 38 6.25 -5.72 -0.31
CA ALA A 38 6.90 -6.96 0.12
C ALA A 38 7.54 -6.75 1.52
N GLU A 39 7.42 -7.72 2.41
CA GLU A 39 7.98 -7.67 3.77
C GLU A 39 9.51 -7.57 3.74
N ASP A 40 10.14 -8.29 2.82
CA ASP A 40 11.59 -8.30 2.58
C ASP A 40 12.10 -7.08 1.78
N ASP A 41 11.26 -6.06 1.57
CA ASP A 41 11.68 -4.81 0.94
C ASP A 41 12.59 -4.00 1.87
N THR A 42 13.72 -3.54 1.33
CA THR A 42 14.75 -2.82 2.07
C THR A 42 14.31 -1.44 2.58
N ALA A 43 13.24 -0.84 2.06
CA ALA A 43 12.71 0.40 2.65
C ALA A 43 11.75 0.17 3.85
N GLY A 44 11.58 -1.08 4.27
CA GLY A 44 10.82 -1.46 5.47
C GLY A 44 9.31 -1.38 5.30
N VAL A 45 8.62 -2.45 5.71
CA VAL A 45 7.15 -2.57 5.62
C VAL A 45 6.38 -1.57 6.50
N GLY A 46 7.04 -1.03 7.53
CA GLY A 46 6.42 -0.12 8.50
C GLY A 46 5.82 1.14 7.89
N ASN A 47 6.31 1.59 6.73
CA ASN A 47 5.77 2.76 6.05
C ASN A 47 4.36 2.51 5.51
N SER A 48 4.17 1.42 4.75
CA SER A 48 2.84 1.08 4.21
C SER A 48 1.86 0.67 5.31
N LEU A 49 2.33 0.00 6.37
CA LEU A 49 1.49 -0.31 7.53
C LEU A 49 1.02 0.96 8.23
N GLY A 50 1.91 1.92 8.48
CA GLY A 50 1.54 3.22 9.05
C GLY A 50 0.54 3.98 8.18
N GLU A 51 0.74 3.98 6.85
CA GLU A 51 -0.16 4.68 5.93
C GLU A 51 -1.55 4.04 5.93
N TYR A 52 -1.61 2.70 5.91
CA TYR A 52 -2.87 1.97 6.01
C TYR A 52 -3.63 2.29 7.31
N LEU A 53 -2.94 2.28 8.45
CA LEU A 53 -3.55 2.62 9.73
C LEU A 53 -4.04 4.07 9.78
N ALA A 54 -3.27 5.01 9.23
CA ALA A 54 -3.67 6.41 9.16
C ALA A 54 -4.92 6.62 8.28
N LEU A 55 -5.00 5.93 7.12
CA LEU A 55 -6.19 5.94 6.26
C LEU A 55 -7.43 5.40 7.00
N VAL A 56 -7.28 4.26 7.69
CA VAL A 56 -8.37 3.64 8.47
C VAL A 56 -8.83 4.55 9.60
N LYS A 57 -7.90 5.20 10.31
CA LYS A 57 -8.20 6.17 11.40
C LYS A 57 -9.05 7.34 10.90
N GLU A 58 -8.76 7.86 9.71
CA GLU A 58 -9.53 8.92 9.06
C GLU A 58 -10.80 8.42 8.34
N LYS A 59 -11.14 7.13 8.46
CA LYS A 59 -12.30 6.47 7.84
C LYS A 59 -12.27 6.52 6.31
N ILE A 60 -11.07 6.59 5.72
CA ILE A 60 -10.85 6.51 4.28
C ILE A 60 -10.78 5.04 3.89
N ARG A 61 -11.43 4.69 2.79
CA ARG A 61 -11.47 3.32 2.29
C ARG A 61 -10.10 2.92 1.73
N ALA A 62 -9.47 1.91 2.33
CA ALA A 62 -8.17 1.39 1.88
C ALA A 62 -8.19 -0.14 1.76
N GLU A 63 -7.41 -0.67 0.82
CA GLU A 63 -7.09 -2.10 0.69
C GLU A 63 -5.56 -2.26 0.65
N MET A 64 -5.01 -3.21 1.41
CA MET A 64 -3.57 -3.47 1.46
C MET A 64 -3.27 -4.95 1.19
N HIS A 65 -2.27 -5.21 0.36
CA HIS A 65 -1.71 -6.54 0.11
C HIS A 65 -0.26 -6.57 0.57
N LEU A 66 0.06 -7.48 1.50
CA LEU A 66 1.41 -7.67 2.01
C LEU A 66 1.90 -9.05 1.57
N TYR A 67 3.02 -9.08 0.86
CA TYR A 67 3.67 -10.31 0.41
C TYR A 67 4.93 -10.55 1.25
N ALA A 68 5.20 -11.79 1.66
CA ALA A 68 6.40 -12.08 2.45
C ALA A 68 7.70 -11.88 1.66
N VAL A 69 7.67 -12.16 0.34
CA VAL A 69 8.83 -12.12 -0.55
C VAL A 69 8.50 -11.37 -1.82
N GLY A 70 9.42 -10.48 -2.23
CA GLY A 70 9.30 -9.73 -3.47
C GLY A 70 10.41 -8.69 -3.69
N GLY A 71 11.09 -8.30 -2.61
CA GLY A 71 12.16 -7.31 -2.62
C GLY A 71 11.69 -5.92 -3.05
N HIS A 72 12.65 -5.02 -3.26
CA HIS A 72 12.38 -3.66 -3.66
C HIS A 72 12.10 -3.55 -5.17
N GLY A 73 11.05 -2.81 -5.54
CA GLY A 73 10.83 -2.37 -6.92
C GLY A 73 10.47 -3.48 -7.92
N TYR A 74 9.73 -4.51 -7.51
CA TYR A 74 9.30 -5.63 -8.37
C TYR A 74 8.48 -5.20 -9.61
N GLY A 75 7.73 -4.10 -9.52
CA GLY A 75 6.99 -3.53 -10.64
C GLY A 75 6.02 -4.53 -11.28
N LEU A 76 6.04 -4.63 -12.61
CA LEU A 76 5.21 -5.58 -13.39
C LEU A 76 6.02 -6.74 -13.99
N ARG A 77 7.30 -6.86 -13.65
CA ARG A 77 8.15 -7.91 -14.22
C ARG A 77 7.72 -9.24 -13.60
N PRO A 78 7.50 -10.31 -14.39
CA PRO A 78 7.24 -11.63 -13.84
C PRO A 78 8.38 -12.07 -12.92
N THR A 79 8.02 -12.60 -11.76
CA THR A 79 8.96 -13.17 -10.78
C THR A 79 8.45 -14.52 -10.31
N GLU A 80 9.33 -15.36 -9.77
CA GLU A 80 8.95 -16.61 -9.10
C GLU A 80 8.22 -16.36 -7.76
N ALA A 81 8.34 -15.15 -7.20
CA ALA A 81 7.66 -14.77 -5.96
C ALA A 81 6.17 -14.43 -6.20
N GLU A 82 5.32 -14.76 -5.22
CA GLU A 82 3.87 -14.51 -5.24
C GLU A 82 3.49 -13.04 -5.48
N VAL A 83 4.37 -12.11 -5.13
CA VAL A 83 4.18 -10.68 -5.40
C VAL A 83 3.89 -10.41 -6.87
N THR A 84 4.34 -11.26 -7.80
CA THR A 84 4.07 -11.12 -9.24
C THR A 84 2.58 -10.99 -9.57
N HIS A 85 1.69 -11.48 -8.70
CA HIS A 85 0.25 -11.45 -8.89
C HIS A 85 -0.45 -10.23 -8.29
N TRP A 86 0.26 -9.26 -7.71
CA TRP A 86 -0.33 -8.09 -7.03
C TRP A 86 -1.30 -7.26 -7.89
N THR A 87 -1.15 -7.29 -9.20
CA THR A 87 -2.03 -6.58 -10.13
C THR A 87 -3.44 -7.17 -10.19
N THR A 88 -3.62 -8.45 -9.87
CA THR A 88 -4.93 -9.11 -9.85
C THR A 88 -5.86 -8.53 -8.78
N PRO A 89 -5.46 -8.45 -7.49
CA PRO A 89 -6.27 -7.76 -6.49
C PRO A 89 -6.39 -6.25 -6.77
N ALA A 90 -5.33 -5.58 -7.26
CA ALA A 90 -5.40 -4.17 -7.62
C ALA A 90 -6.46 -3.88 -8.71
N THR A 91 -6.53 -4.74 -9.72
CA THR A 91 -7.54 -4.64 -10.79
C THR A 91 -8.94 -4.88 -10.24
N SER A 92 -9.10 -5.88 -9.37
CA SER A 92 -10.38 -6.16 -8.71
C SER A 92 -10.84 -4.98 -7.86
N TRP A 93 -9.92 -4.34 -7.13
CA TRP A 93 -10.19 -3.15 -6.34
C TRP A 93 -10.65 -1.96 -7.20
N LEU A 94 -9.92 -1.67 -8.29
CA LEU A 94 -10.27 -0.57 -9.20
C LEU A 94 -11.64 -0.76 -9.85
N LYS A 95 -12.01 -2.01 -10.20
CA LYS A 95 -13.35 -2.34 -10.70
C LYS A 95 -14.44 -2.09 -9.65
N LYS A 96 -14.21 -2.45 -8.38
CA LYS A 96 -15.16 -2.19 -7.28
C LYS A 96 -15.38 -0.70 -7.02
N LEU A 97 -14.40 0.14 -7.33
CA LEU A 97 -14.49 1.59 -7.21
C LEU A 97 -15.08 2.26 -8.47
N GLU A 98 -15.54 1.48 -9.45
CA GLU A 98 -16.08 1.95 -10.74
C GLU A 98 -15.09 2.79 -11.59
N PHE A 99 -13.79 2.78 -11.24
CA PHE A 99 -12.75 3.51 -12.00
C PHE A 99 -12.34 2.80 -13.30
N VAL A 100 -12.66 1.51 -13.44
CA VAL A 100 -12.41 0.73 -14.66
C VAL A 100 -13.74 0.12 -15.10
N LYS A 101 -14.23 0.52 -16.28
CA LYS A 101 -15.39 -0.14 -16.89
C LYS A 101 -15.09 -1.63 -17.02
N SER A 102 -15.99 -2.48 -16.54
CA SER A 102 -15.98 -3.91 -16.85
C SER A 102 -15.95 -4.06 -18.37
N GLY A 103 -14.85 -4.57 -18.91
CA GLY A 103 -14.82 -5.03 -20.30
C GLY A 103 -15.92 -6.07 -20.44
N THR A 104 -16.92 -5.76 -21.26
CA THR A 104 -17.95 -6.71 -21.68
C THR A 104 -17.26 -7.89 -22.39
N PRO A 105 -17.72 -9.14 -22.22
CA PRO A 105 -17.16 -10.31 -22.90
C PRO A 105 -17.09 -10.16 -24.43
#